data_AF-Q8TTI8-F1
#
_entry.id   AF-Q8TTI8-F1
#
_cell.length_a   1.000
_cell.length_b   1.000
_cell.length_c   1.000
_cell.angle_alpha   90.00
_cell.angle_beta   90.00
_cell.angle_gamma   90.00
#
_symmetry.space_group_name_H-M   'P 1'
#
loop_
_entity.id
_entity.type
_entity.pdbx_description
1 polymer ?
#
loop_
_entity_poly.entity_id
_entity_poly.type
_entity_poly.pdbx_seq_one_letter_code
_entity_poly.pdbx_strand_id
1 'polypeptide(L)'
;MRVLGLIGSPRVDGNTTKLVNAILEGAAENGAETKAYNLSRMDLNPCKGCMTCKINGKCVIDDDMQQLYDEIQETDAIVLGSPLYMWEVTAQTKLFIDRLIAFINPDFSTRLKGSKKLVLAYTQGNPDPNTFKQYFDYMEGLFSFIHLDVQGSIVAAGTHAPEDILQQPDILEKAKEIGKSL
;
A
#
# COMPACT_ATOMS: atom_id res chain seq x y z
N MET A 1 12.58 -9.10 -10.47
CA MET A 1 11.78 -8.60 -9.34
C MET A 1 10.50 -8.02 -9.87
N ARG A 2 9.36 -8.24 -9.20
CA ARG A 2 8.07 -7.61 -9.49
C ARG A 2 7.65 -6.70 -8.33
N VAL A 3 7.22 -5.48 -8.64
CA VAL A 3 6.78 -4.49 -7.64
C VAL A 3 5.36 -4.04 -7.93
N LEU A 4 4.48 -4.21 -6.94
CA LEU A 4 3.07 -3.89 -7.01
C LEU A 4 2.77 -2.56 -6.30
N GLY A 5 2.35 -1.54 -7.03
CA GLY A 5 1.81 -0.31 -6.48
C GLY A 5 0.32 -0.41 -6.20
N LEU A 6 -0.10 -0.03 -5.01
CA LEU A 6 -1.50 0.03 -4.60
C LEU A 6 -1.82 1.45 -4.13
N ILE A 7 -2.68 2.14 -4.86
CA ILE A 7 -2.98 3.56 -4.63
C ILE A 7 -4.38 3.69 -4.03
N GLY A 8 -4.43 4.10 -2.77
CA GLY A 8 -5.64 4.31 -1.99
C GLY A 8 -6.33 5.66 -2.20
N SER A 9 -5.74 6.56 -3.00
CA SER A 9 -6.27 7.91 -3.22
C SER A 9 -7.50 7.90 -4.14
N PRO A 10 -8.63 8.51 -3.72
CA PRO A 10 -9.76 8.80 -4.61
C PRO A 10 -9.40 9.79 -5.74
N ARG A 11 -8.37 10.61 -5.54
CA ARG A 11 -7.82 11.49 -6.60
C ARG A 11 -6.86 10.65 -7.45
N VAL A 12 -7.32 10.24 -8.63
CA VAL A 12 -6.58 9.30 -9.52
C VAL A 12 -5.19 9.79 -9.86
N ASP A 13 -5.01 11.09 -10.12
CA ASP A 13 -3.71 11.69 -10.44
C ASP A 13 -3.25 12.66 -9.33
N GLY A 14 -3.59 12.32 -8.08
CA GLY A 14 -3.24 13.13 -6.92
C GLY A 14 -1.81 12.93 -6.43
N ASN A 15 -1.49 13.61 -5.32
CA ASN A 15 -0.17 13.55 -4.69
C ASN A 15 0.28 12.12 -4.35
N THR A 16 -0.63 11.30 -3.83
CA THR A 16 -0.35 9.90 -3.48
C THR A 16 0.00 9.06 -4.71
N THR A 17 -0.70 9.26 -5.83
CA THR A 17 -0.38 8.56 -7.10
C THR A 17 1.02 8.91 -7.56
N LYS A 18 1.36 10.21 -7.57
CA LYS A 18 2.68 10.69 -7.96
C LYS A 18 3.78 10.16 -7.03
N LEU A 19 3.54 10.09 -5.72
CA LEU A 19 4.47 9.52 -4.74
C LEU A 19 4.70 8.01 -4.98
N VAL A 20 3.64 7.22 -5.15
CA VAL A 20 3.74 5.78 -5.44
C VAL A 20 4.45 5.56 -6.78
N ASN A 21 4.09 6.31 -7.82
CA ASN A 21 4.71 6.19 -9.14
C ASN A 21 6.20 6.52 -9.09
N ALA A 22 6.64 7.51 -8.31
CA ALA A 22 8.07 7.79 -8.15
C ALA A 22 8.83 6.59 -7.56
N ILE A 23 8.26 5.87 -6.60
CA ILE A 23 8.85 4.63 -6.06
C ILE A 23 8.90 3.55 -7.14
N LEU A 24 7.81 3.36 -7.89
CA LEU A 24 7.77 2.37 -8.98
C LEU A 24 8.75 2.71 -10.11
N GLU A 25 8.91 3.98 -10.46
CA GLU A 25 9.89 4.46 -11.42
C GLU A 25 11.31 4.09 -10.99
N GLY A 26 11.67 4.38 -9.74
CA GLY A 26 12.97 4.00 -9.19
C GLY A 26 13.23 2.49 -9.23
N ALA A 27 12.21 1.67 -8.92
CA ALA A 27 12.32 0.22 -9.03
C ALA A 27 12.50 -0.25 -10.49
N ALA A 28 11.76 0.36 -11.42
CA ALA A 28 11.87 0.06 -12.84
C ALA A 28 13.24 0.44 -13.43
N GLU A 29 13.85 1.55 -12.96
CA GLU A 29 15.21 1.95 -13.34
C GLU A 29 16.25 0.89 -12.97
N ASN A 30 16.01 0.09 -11.93
CA ASN A 30 16.84 -1.06 -11.54
C ASN A 30 16.37 -2.40 -12.12
N GLY A 31 15.50 -2.37 -13.15
CA GLY A 31 15.10 -3.55 -13.92
C GLY A 31 13.92 -4.34 -13.33
N ALA A 32 13.19 -3.78 -12.38
CA ALA A 32 11.97 -4.39 -11.87
C ALA A 32 10.80 -4.28 -12.86
N GLU A 33 9.97 -5.31 -12.95
CA GLU A 33 8.64 -5.19 -13.55
C GLU A 33 7.73 -4.49 -12.55
N THR A 34 7.06 -3.42 -12.96
CA THR A 34 6.16 -2.67 -12.07
C THR A 34 4.74 -2.67 -12.60
N LYS A 35 3.78 -2.76 -11.67
CA LYS A 35 2.34 -2.72 -11.96
C LYS A 35 1.64 -1.93 -10.88
N ALA A 36 0.65 -1.12 -11.25
CA ALA A 36 -0.09 -0.31 -10.29
C ALA A 36 -1.61 -0.52 -10.41
N TYR A 37 -2.29 -0.49 -9.27
CA TYR A 37 -3.75 -0.46 -9.17
C TYR A 37 -4.18 0.74 -8.34
N ASN A 38 -5.25 1.40 -8.77
CA ASN A 38 -5.92 2.40 -7.94
C ASN A 38 -7.13 1.76 -7.25
N LEU A 39 -7.04 1.59 -5.93
CA LEU A 39 -8.06 0.94 -5.11
C LEU A 39 -9.41 1.66 -5.15
N SER A 40 -9.43 2.96 -5.45
CA SER A 40 -10.69 3.72 -5.63
C SER A 40 -11.41 3.45 -6.95
N ARG A 41 -10.75 2.74 -7.88
CA ARG A 41 -11.30 2.35 -9.18
C ARG A 41 -11.67 0.86 -9.25
N MET A 42 -11.45 0.13 -8.16
CA MET A 42 -11.75 -1.29 -8.05
C MET A 42 -13.05 -1.49 -7.27
N ASP A 43 -13.80 -2.53 -7.61
CA ASP A 43 -14.94 -2.98 -6.81
C ASP A 43 -14.43 -3.82 -5.63
N LEU A 44 -14.33 -3.20 -4.46
CA LEU A 44 -13.87 -3.85 -3.23
C LEU A 44 -14.99 -3.77 -2.18
N ASN A 45 -15.51 -4.92 -1.81
CA ASN A 45 -16.53 -5.03 -0.77
C ASN A 45 -15.88 -5.23 0.61
N PRO A 46 -16.50 -4.72 1.68
CA PRO A 46 -15.99 -4.90 3.04
C PRO A 46 -15.92 -6.38 3.43
N CYS A 47 -14.95 -6.70 4.30
CA CYS A 47 -14.86 -8.04 4.86
C CYS A 47 -16.14 -8.39 5.63
N LYS A 48 -16.73 -9.56 5.33
CA LYS A 48 -17.95 -10.05 5.99
C LYS A 48 -17.70 -10.74 7.33
N GLY A 49 -16.44 -10.92 7.74
CA GLY A 49 -16.10 -11.66 8.97
C GLY A 49 -16.54 -13.14 8.96
N CYS A 50 -16.86 -13.71 7.79
CA CYS A 50 -17.40 -15.06 7.67
C CYS A 50 -16.38 -16.19 7.90
N MET A 51 -15.09 -15.85 7.95
CA MET A 51 -13.96 -16.77 8.19
C MET A 51 -13.78 -17.90 7.17
N THR A 52 -14.49 -17.92 6.05
CA THR A 52 -14.34 -18.99 5.05
C THR A 52 -12.91 -19.09 4.51
N CYS A 53 -12.23 -17.95 4.32
CA CYS A 53 -10.83 -17.92 3.89
C CYS A 53 -9.87 -18.63 4.85
N LYS A 54 -10.26 -18.81 6.11
CA LYS A 54 -9.45 -19.58 7.08
C LYS A 54 -9.50 -21.07 6.84
N ILE A 55 -10.58 -21.58 6.23
CA ILE A 55 -10.81 -23.00 5.96
C ILE A 55 -10.15 -23.42 4.65
N ASN A 56 -10.41 -22.68 3.56
CA ASN A 56 -10.01 -23.07 2.21
C ASN A 56 -8.90 -22.18 1.59
N GLY A 57 -8.43 -21.17 2.33
CA GLY A 57 -7.42 -20.21 1.85
C GLY A 57 -7.94 -19.19 0.84
N LYS A 58 -9.25 -19.15 0.55
CA LYS A 58 -9.86 -18.28 -0.47
C LYS A 58 -11.04 -17.49 0.10
N CYS A 59 -11.14 -16.21 -0.23
CA CYS A 59 -12.32 -15.44 0.16
C CYS A 59 -13.52 -15.78 -0.74
N VAL A 60 -14.71 -15.83 -0.14
CA VAL A 60 -15.98 -16.11 -0.82
C VAL A 60 -16.61 -14.90 -1.49
N ILE A 61 -16.11 -13.69 -1.21
CA ILE A 61 -16.58 -12.48 -1.85
C ILE A 61 -15.93 -12.43 -3.23
N ASP A 62 -16.76 -12.45 -4.27
CA ASP A 62 -16.37 -12.41 -5.67
C ASP A 62 -16.35 -10.96 -6.15
N ASP A 63 -15.18 -10.33 -6.00
CA ASP A 63 -14.90 -8.93 -6.28
C ASP A 63 -13.42 -8.75 -6.68
N ASP A 64 -12.98 -7.52 -6.97
CA ASP A 64 -11.63 -7.28 -7.50
C ASP A 64 -10.50 -7.62 -6.50
N MET A 65 -10.82 -7.93 -5.24
CA MET A 65 -9.83 -8.50 -4.30
C MET A 65 -9.24 -9.82 -4.80
N GLN A 66 -9.99 -10.62 -5.58
CA GLN A 66 -9.47 -11.89 -6.11
C GLN A 66 -8.23 -11.66 -6.97
N GLN A 67 -8.29 -10.66 -7.85
CA GLN A 67 -7.14 -10.23 -8.65
C GLN A 67 -5.99 -9.72 -7.77
N LEU A 68 -6.29 -8.92 -6.74
CA LEU A 68 -5.26 -8.41 -5.84
C LEU A 68 -4.58 -9.51 -5.03
N TYR A 69 -5.31 -10.57 -4.64
CA TYR A 69 -4.71 -11.71 -3.96
C TYR A 69 -3.67 -12.41 -4.84
N ASP A 70 -3.98 -12.62 -6.12
CA ASP A 70 -3.06 -13.23 -7.08
C ASP A 70 -1.84 -12.34 -7.33
N GLU A 71 -2.05 -11.03 -7.56
CA GLU A 71 -0.96 -10.07 -7.75
C GLU A 71 -0.02 -10.02 -6.53
N ILE A 72 -0.57 -10.03 -5.31
CA ILE A 72 0.23 -10.08 -4.09
C ILE A 72 1.05 -11.37 -4.03
N GLN A 73 0.47 -12.52 -4.36
CA GLN A 73 1.20 -13.78 -4.30
C GLN A 73 2.38 -13.82 -5.27
N GLU A 74 2.23 -13.21 -6.44
CA GLU A 74 3.23 -13.23 -7.52
C GLU A 74 4.21 -12.04 -7.50
N THR A 75 4.06 -11.08 -6.58
CA THR A 75 4.98 -9.94 -6.43
C THR A 75 6.05 -10.20 -5.36
N ASP A 76 7.21 -9.55 -5.51
CA ASP A 76 8.31 -9.57 -4.54
C ASP A 76 8.25 -8.38 -3.58
N ALA A 77 7.71 -7.25 -4.04
CA ALA A 77 7.54 -6.03 -3.25
C ALA A 77 6.18 -5.36 -3.50
N ILE A 78 5.71 -4.63 -2.51
CA ILE A 78 4.46 -3.87 -2.50
C ILE A 78 4.77 -2.43 -2.10
N VAL A 79 4.19 -1.47 -2.81
CA VAL A 79 4.16 -0.05 -2.44
C VAL A 79 2.70 0.31 -2.18
N LEU A 80 2.32 0.50 -0.91
CA LEU A 80 0.97 0.88 -0.54
C LEU A 80 0.90 2.36 -0.23
N GLY A 81 0.21 3.12 -1.08
CA GLY A 81 0.03 4.55 -0.93
C GLY A 81 -1.35 4.94 -0.44
N SER A 82 -1.44 5.85 0.52
CA SER A 82 -2.73 6.46 0.93
C SER A 82 -2.56 7.92 1.35
N PRO A 83 -3.49 8.83 0.99
CA PRO A 83 -3.62 10.07 1.73
C PRO A 83 -4.20 9.81 3.13
N LEU A 84 -3.93 10.72 4.07
CA LEU A 84 -4.56 10.69 5.39
C LEU A 84 -5.90 11.42 5.39
N TYR A 85 -6.98 10.67 5.61
CA TYR A 85 -8.34 11.17 5.77
C TYR A 85 -8.80 10.87 7.20
N MET A 86 -9.15 11.93 7.95
CA MET A 86 -9.56 11.80 9.36
C MET A 86 -8.58 10.96 10.20
N TRP A 87 -7.29 11.29 10.15
CA TRP A 87 -6.20 10.64 10.90
C TRP A 87 -5.80 9.23 10.45
N GLU A 88 -6.46 8.68 9.43
CA GLU A 88 -6.21 7.31 8.98
C GLU A 88 -6.02 7.22 7.46
N VAL A 89 -5.62 6.05 6.97
CA VAL A 89 -5.71 5.73 5.54
C VAL A 89 -7.15 5.88 5.03
N THR A 90 -7.30 6.02 3.72
CA THR A 90 -8.63 6.13 3.11
C THR A 90 -9.46 4.86 3.32
N ALA A 91 -10.79 5.01 3.29
CA ALA A 91 -11.71 3.88 3.36
C ALA A 91 -11.41 2.82 2.28
N GLN A 92 -11.02 3.24 1.07
CA GLN A 92 -10.63 2.35 -0.03
C GLN A 92 -9.40 1.50 0.34
N THR A 93 -8.39 2.13 0.94
CA THR A 93 -7.21 1.42 1.46
C THR A 93 -7.59 0.46 2.59
N LYS A 94 -8.49 0.90 3.49
CA LYS A 94 -8.93 0.09 4.63
C LYS A 94 -9.72 -1.15 4.20
N LEU A 95 -10.56 -1.03 3.16
CA LEU A 95 -11.25 -2.17 2.54
C LEU A 95 -10.25 -3.23 2.07
N PHE A 96 -9.20 -2.82 1.37
CA PHE A 96 -8.11 -3.71 0.98
C PHE A 96 -7.42 -4.36 2.19
N ILE A 97 -7.03 -3.56 3.20
CA ILE A 97 -6.32 -4.04 4.40
C ILE A 97 -7.15 -5.08 5.16
N ASP A 98 -8.43 -4.82 5.41
CA ASP A 98 -9.31 -5.72 6.16
C ASP A 98 -9.46 -7.09 5.50
N ARG A 99 -9.31 -7.13 4.17
CA ARG A 99 -9.40 -8.34 3.36
C ARG A 99 -8.09 -9.14 3.36
N LEU A 100 -6.96 -8.59 3.83
CA LEU A 100 -5.67 -9.30 3.93
C LEU A 100 -5.65 -10.38 5.02
N ILE A 101 -6.65 -10.40 5.90
CA ILE A 101 -6.87 -11.48 6.86
C ILE A 101 -6.92 -12.87 6.19
N ALA A 102 -7.25 -12.94 4.90
CA ALA A 102 -7.19 -14.17 4.09
C ALA A 102 -5.79 -14.81 4.04
N PHE A 103 -4.72 -14.01 4.14
CA PHE A 103 -3.34 -14.51 4.16
C PHE A 103 -2.89 -15.05 5.51
N ILE A 104 -3.66 -14.84 6.58
CA ILE A 104 -3.28 -15.33 7.92
C ILE A 104 -3.97 -16.68 8.17
N ASN A 105 -3.21 -17.71 8.53
CA ASN A 105 -3.75 -19.01 8.97
C ASN A 105 -4.36 -18.90 10.39
N PRO A 106 -5.21 -19.85 10.82
CA PRO A 106 -5.73 -19.89 12.19
C PRO A 106 -4.66 -19.91 13.29
N ASP A 107 -3.48 -20.45 13.00
CA ASP A 107 -2.31 -20.51 13.88
C ASP A 107 -1.39 -19.27 13.77
N PHE A 108 -1.86 -18.21 13.10
CA PHE A 108 -1.13 -16.96 12.82
C PHE A 108 0.08 -17.08 11.88
N SER A 109 0.33 -18.24 11.28
CA SER A 109 1.30 -18.36 10.19
C SER A 109 0.79 -17.68 8.90
N THR A 110 1.68 -17.35 7.97
CA THR A 110 1.32 -16.69 6.71
C THR A 110 1.07 -17.69 5.57
N ARG A 111 0.14 -17.34 4.68
CA ARG A 111 -0.09 -17.97 3.37
C ARG A 111 0.60 -17.21 2.24
N LEU A 112 1.30 -16.11 2.53
CA LEU A 112 2.08 -15.40 1.53
C LEU A 112 3.20 -16.31 1.03
N LYS A 113 3.37 -16.38 -0.30
CA LYS A 113 4.52 -17.04 -0.92
C LYS A 113 5.76 -16.16 -0.75
N GLY A 114 6.75 -16.68 -0.03
CA GLY A 114 8.02 -15.99 0.20
C GLY A 114 7.89 -14.75 1.10
N SER A 115 9.02 -14.10 1.35
CA SER A 115 9.02 -12.77 1.99
C SER A 115 8.67 -11.72 0.95
N LYS A 116 7.81 -10.77 1.31
CA LYS A 116 7.40 -9.67 0.42
C LYS A 116 7.73 -8.34 1.09
N LYS A 117 8.58 -7.55 0.43
CA LYS A 117 8.92 -6.21 0.92
C LYS A 117 7.69 -5.31 0.87
N LEU A 118 7.53 -4.42 1.85
CA LEU A 118 6.48 -3.40 1.85
C LEU A 118 7.06 -2.02 2.11
N VAL A 119 6.70 -1.07 1.26
CA VAL A 119 6.91 0.37 1.48
C VAL A 119 5.56 1.05 1.64
N LEU A 120 5.43 1.89 2.66
CA LEU A 120 4.23 2.68 2.92
C LEU A 120 4.45 4.12 2.46
N ALA A 121 3.53 4.64 1.63
CA ALA A 121 3.63 5.97 1.04
C ALA A 121 2.45 6.85 1.45
N TYR A 122 2.67 7.80 2.36
CA TYR A 122 1.63 8.65 2.91
C TYR A 122 1.68 10.06 2.35
N THR A 123 0.50 10.66 2.16
CA THR A 123 0.38 12.10 1.90
C THR A 123 -0.58 12.73 2.89
N GLN A 124 -0.29 13.94 3.36
CA GLN A 124 -1.11 14.60 4.37
C GLN A 124 -1.21 16.10 4.12
N GLY A 125 -2.33 16.70 4.50
CA GLY A 125 -2.49 18.16 4.44
C GLY A 125 -1.71 18.88 5.53
N ASN A 126 -1.49 18.27 6.71
CA ASN A 126 -0.71 18.93 7.75
C ASN A 126 0.75 19.11 7.28
N PRO A 127 1.35 20.31 7.41
CA PRO A 127 2.73 20.56 6.98
C PRO A 127 3.79 19.89 7.86
N ASP A 128 3.49 19.53 9.11
CA ASP A 128 4.42 18.80 9.96
C ASP A 128 4.38 17.29 9.66
N PRO A 129 5.44 16.71 9.07
CA PRO A 129 5.48 15.29 8.70
C PRO A 129 5.37 14.34 9.90
N ASN A 130 5.58 14.82 11.13
CA ASN A 130 5.54 13.99 12.34
C ASN A 130 4.16 13.95 13.01
N THR A 131 3.21 14.79 12.59
CA THR A 131 1.89 14.91 13.25
C THR A 131 1.19 13.56 13.41
N PHE A 132 1.30 12.65 12.43
CA PHE A 132 0.63 11.35 12.44
C PHE A 132 1.60 10.17 12.57
N LYS A 133 2.83 10.42 13.05
CA LYS A 133 3.86 9.37 13.15
C LYS A 133 3.39 8.15 13.92
N GLN A 134 2.65 8.33 15.02
CA GLN A 134 2.10 7.22 15.81
C GLN A 134 1.20 6.29 14.97
N TYR A 135 0.43 6.85 14.05
CA TYR A 135 -0.40 6.07 13.15
C TYR A 135 0.45 5.32 12.10
N PHE A 136 1.50 5.95 11.57
CA PHE A 136 2.41 5.28 10.64
C PHE A 136 3.14 4.11 11.32
N ASP A 137 3.65 4.32 12.54
CA ASP A 137 4.29 3.27 13.35
C ASP A 137 3.31 2.10 13.63
N TYR A 138 2.03 2.43 13.93
CA TYR A 138 0.97 1.42 14.08
C TYR A 138 0.74 0.61 12.80
N MET A 139 0.68 1.27 11.64
CA MET A 139 0.49 0.61 10.35
C MET A 139 1.69 -0.29 9.99
N GLU A 140 2.92 0.15 10.25
CA GLU A 140 4.13 -0.67 10.08
C GLU A 140 4.07 -1.93 10.97
N GLY A 141 3.64 -1.79 12.23
CA GLY A 141 3.42 -2.93 13.13
C GLY A 141 2.33 -3.88 12.64
N LEU A 142 1.22 -3.35 12.13
CA LEU A 142 0.12 -4.14 11.55
C LEU A 142 0.60 -4.97 10.36
N PHE A 143 1.39 -4.38 9.46
CA PHE A 143 1.88 -5.10 8.29
C PHE A 143 2.97 -6.12 8.61
N SER A 144 3.80 -5.81 9.60
CA SER A 144 4.78 -6.77 10.15
C SER A 144 4.06 -7.97 10.78
N PHE A 145 2.95 -7.74 11.49
CA PHE A 145 2.12 -8.80 12.07
C PHE A 145 1.54 -9.75 11.01
N ILE A 146 1.25 -9.26 9.80
CA ILE A 146 0.80 -10.12 8.69
C ILE A 146 1.95 -10.70 7.85
N HIS A 147 3.20 -10.65 8.37
CA HIS A 147 4.41 -11.22 7.78
C HIS A 147 4.90 -10.54 6.49
N LEU A 148 4.58 -9.26 6.30
CA LEU A 148 5.26 -8.45 5.29
C LEU A 148 6.58 -7.91 5.86
N ASP A 149 7.59 -7.83 5.01
CA ASP A 149 8.91 -7.27 5.33
C ASP A 149 8.87 -5.75 5.16
N VAL A 150 8.47 -5.05 6.21
CA VAL A 150 8.24 -3.61 6.19
C VAL A 150 9.57 -2.85 6.13
N GLN A 151 9.81 -2.17 5.01
CA GLN A 151 11.01 -1.36 4.77
C GLN A 151 10.89 0.06 5.35
N GLY A 152 9.71 0.43 5.87
CA GLY A 152 9.40 1.72 6.47
C GLY A 152 8.39 2.53 5.64
N SER A 153 8.29 3.82 5.98
CA SER A 153 7.34 4.75 5.39
C SER A 153 8.00 6.04 4.86
N ILE A 154 7.39 6.61 3.82
CA ILE A 154 7.68 7.94 3.29
C ILE A 154 6.43 8.81 3.38
N VAL A 155 6.60 10.08 3.77
CA VAL A 155 5.50 11.03 4.00
C VAL A 155 5.73 12.28 3.18
N ALA A 156 4.79 12.62 2.30
CA ALA A 156 4.69 13.95 1.70
C ALA A 156 3.70 14.80 2.51
N ALA A 157 4.23 15.75 3.28
CA ALA A 157 3.45 16.62 4.15
C ALA A 157 3.05 17.93 3.43
N GLY A 158 2.05 18.64 3.95
CA GLY A 158 1.61 19.92 3.38
C GLY A 158 0.99 19.84 1.99
N THR A 159 0.43 18.69 1.61
CA THR A 159 -0.18 18.48 0.28
C THR A 159 -1.72 18.64 0.36
N HIS A 160 -2.24 19.81 0.01
CA HIS A 160 -3.67 20.16 0.04
C HIS A 160 -4.33 20.09 -1.34
N ALA A 161 -3.75 20.79 -2.32
CA ALA A 161 -4.20 20.81 -3.69
C ALA A 161 -3.70 19.57 -4.44
N PRO A 162 -4.35 19.19 -5.54
CA PRO A 162 -3.73 18.28 -6.50
C PRO A 162 -2.35 18.83 -6.89
N GLU A 163 -1.36 17.95 -6.99
CA GLU A 163 -0.01 18.27 -7.50
C GLU A 163 0.92 19.07 -6.59
N ASP A 164 0.53 19.43 -5.36
CA ASP A 164 1.43 20.08 -4.38
C ASP A 164 2.75 19.32 -4.20
N ILE A 165 2.75 17.99 -4.36
CA ILE A 165 3.97 17.17 -4.28
C ILE A 165 5.00 17.51 -5.36
N LEU A 166 4.60 18.11 -6.49
CA LEU A 166 5.54 18.54 -7.54
C LEU A 166 6.44 19.69 -7.06
N GLN A 167 6.02 20.43 -6.02
CA GLN A 167 6.85 21.43 -5.36
C GLN A 167 7.79 20.83 -4.31
N GLN A 168 7.83 19.50 -4.18
CA GLN A 168 8.65 18.75 -3.23
C GLN A 168 9.61 17.79 -3.97
N PRO A 169 10.52 18.29 -4.82
CA PRO A 169 11.40 17.44 -5.63
C PRO A 169 12.26 16.50 -4.77
N ASP A 170 12.71 16.96 -3.59
CA ASP A 170 13.50 16.13 -2.67
C ASP A 170 12.73 14.90 -2.16
N ILE A 171 11.41 15.03 -1.96
CA ILE A 171 10.56 13.90 -1.55
C ILE A 171 10.37 12.92 -2.70
N LEU A 172 10.19 13.41 -3.92
CA LEU A 172 10.07 12.57 -5.12
C LEU A 172 11.38 11.84 -5.43
N GLU A 173 12.52 12.51 -5.26
CA GLU A 173 13.83 11.87 -5.43
C GLU A 173 14.08 10.81 -4.36
N LYS A 174 13.77 11.12 -3.09
CA LYS A 174 13.83 10.11 -2.02
C LYS A 174 12.92 8.91 -2.31
N ALA A 175 11.73 9.14 -2.86
CA ALA A 175 10.81 8.09 -3.27
C ALA A 175 11.43 7.20 -4.37
N LYS A 176 12.07 7.80 -5.38
CA LYS A 176 12.82 7.07 -6.42
C LYS A 176 13.96 6.25 -5.83
N GLU A 177 14.76 6.81 -4.92
CA GLU A 177 15.85 6.08 -4.27
C GLU A 177 15.36 4.89 -3.44
N ILE A 178 14.23 5.03 -2.73
CA ILE A 178 13.57 3.88 -2.09
C ILE A 178 13.22 2.81 -3.13
N GLY A 179 12.63 3.22 -4.25
CA GLY A 179 12.32 2.34 -5.37
C GLY A 179 13.53 1.56 -5.88
N LYS A 180 14.66 2.24 -6.08
CA LYS A 180 15.92 1.63 -6.52
C LYS A 180 16.45 0.60 -5.51
N SER A 181 16.16 0.76 -4.23
CA SER A 181 16.60 -0.19 -3.18
C SER A 181 15.70 -1.41 -2.99
N LEU A 182 14.53 -1.44 -3.64
CA LEU A 182 13.66 -2.63 -3.66
C LEU A 182 14.34 -3.76 -4.44
#